data_AF-B3G1S6-F1
#
_entry.id   AF-B3G1S6-F1
#
_cell.length_a   1.000
_cell.length_b   1.000
_cell.length_c   1.000
_cell.angle_alpha   90.00
_cell.angle_beta   90.00
_cell.angle_gamma   90.00
#
_symmetry.space_group_name_H-M   'P 1'
#
loop_
_entity.id
_entity.type
_entity.pdbx_description
1 polymer ?
#
loop_
_entity_poly.entity_id
_entity_poly.type
_entity_poly.pdbx_seq_one_letter_code
_entity_poly.pdbx_strand_id
1 'polypeptide(L)'
;MLTIKLRDIQGVHPEFSRIERDLDLAPVGVPDEALIPKAMAVRINMLYPLVVSRPDALCIGQTTLYRWLKTYMDPETPVQCIEWSRGRIKDCAYQLVLIERLVAPALAQITPQQVRDLYVHIESAAEQWPHEYRSHAHLSRLVGVKPLKGCGGEK
;
A
#
# COMPACT_ATOMS: atom_id res chain seq x y z
N MET A 1 -18.89 -8.85 0.21
CA MET A 1 -17.44 -9.07 -0.04
C MET A 1 -17.31 -10.25 -0.98
N LEU A 2 -16.26 -10.27 -1.80
CA LEU A 2 -15.95 -11.33 -2.74
C LEU A 2 -14.44 -11.57 -2.78
N THR A 3 -14.04 -12.75 -3.23
CA THR A 3 -12.64 -13.10 -3.49
C THR A 3 -12.47 -13.36 -4.97
N ILE A 4 -11.55 -12.63 -5.61
CA ILE A 4 -11.19 -12.80 -7.04
C ILE A 4 -9.68 -12.91 -7.17
N LYS A 5 -9.18 -13.33 -8.34
CA LYS A 5 -7.75 -13.30 -8.60
C LYS A 5 -7.32 -11.87 -8.92
N LEU A 6 -6.09 -11.52 -8.55
CA LEU A 6 -5.53 -10.20 -8.81
C LEU A 6 -5.56 -9.83 -10.31
N ARG A 7 -5.31 -10.81 -11.19
CA ARG A 7 -5.40 -10.64 -12.66
C ARG A 7 -6.79 -10.27 -13.17
N ASP A 8 -7.85 -10.58 -12.42
CA ASP A 8 -9.22 -10.34 -12.84
C ASP A 8 -9.61 -8.85 -12.65
N ILE A 9 -8.82 -8.08 -11.89
CA ILE A 9 -8.98 -6.63 -11.71
C ILE A 9 -8.35 -5.89 -12.90
N GLN A 10 -9.19 -5.27 -13.72
CA GLN A 10 -8.81 -4.71 -15.03
C GLN A 10 -7.99 -3.41 -14.98
N GLY A 11 -7.65 -2.94 -13.79
CA GLY A 11 -6.91 -1.70 -13.58
C GLY A 11 -7.58 -0.79 -12.56
N VAL A 12 -6.99 0.38 -12.35
CA VAL A 12 -7.64 1.47 -11.63
C VAL A 12 -8.70 2.09 -12.55
N HIS A 13 -9.84 2.48 -11.97
CA HIS A 13 -10.94 3.06 -12.74
C HIS A 13 -10.49 4.34 -13.48
N PRO A 14 -10.78 4.51 -14.79
CA PRO A 14 -10.23 5.62 -15.60
C PRO A 14 -10.53 7.03 -15.07
N GLU A 15 -11.68 7.22 -14.41
CA GLU A 15 -12.00 8.50 -13.76
C GLU A 15 -10.96 8.92 -12.71
N PHE A 16 -10.33 7.97 -12.02
CA PHE A 16 -9.27 8.30 -11.05
C PHE A 16 -8.08 8.92 -11.77
N SER A 17 -7.62 8.29 -12.86
CA SER A 17 -6.52 8.84 -13.67
C SER A 17 -6.89 10.17 -14.35
N ARG A 18 -8.17 10.41 -14.63
CA ARG A 18 -8.65 11.72 -15.11
C ARG A 18 -8.53 12.76 -13.98
N ILE A 19 -9.10 12.48 -12.81
CA ILE A 19 -9.09 13.38 -11.65
C ILE A 19 -7.66 13.67 -11.17
N GLU A 20 -6.79 12.65 -11.10
CA GLU A 20 -5.39 12.81 -10.72
C GLU A 20 -4.65 13.79 -11.66
N ARG A 21 -4.95 13.74 -12.97
CA ARG A 21 -4.40 14.70 -13.95
C ARG A 21 -5.03 16.08 -13.82
N ASP A 22 -6.35 16.15 -13.68
CA ASP A 22 -7.08 17.42 -13.54
C ASP A 22 -6.62 18.22 -12.31
N LEU A 23 -6.19 17.51 -11.25
CA LEU A 23 -5.67 18.07 -10.00
C LEU A 23 -4.14 18.23 -9.97
N ASP A 24 -3.43 17.92 -11.06
CA ASP A 24 -1.96 17.92 -11.14
C ASP A 24 -1.29 17.17 -9.97
N LEU A 25 -1.87 16.02 -9.59
CA LEU A 25 -1.35 15.24 -8.47
C LEU A 25 -0.10 14.48 -8.89
N ALA A 26 0.92 14.52 -8.03
CA ALA A 26 2.10 13.68 -8.19
C ALA A 26 1.69 12.19 -8.32
N PRO A 27 2.36 11.42 -9.20
CA PRO A 27 2.12 9.98 -9.30
C PRO A 27 2.24 9.30 -7.94
N VAL A 28 1.39 8.30 -7.68
CA VAL A 28 1.56 7.46 -6.48
C VAL A 28 2.86 6.67 -6.64
N GLY A 29 3.85 6.98 -5.80
CA GLY A 29 5.03 6.14 -5.66
C GLY A 29 4.62 4.80 -5.09
N VAL A 30 4.86 3.71 -5.83
CA VAL A 30 4.68 2.36 -5.31
C VAL A 30 5.84 2.09 -4.35
N PRO A 31 5.58 1.79 -3.06
CA PRO A 31 6.66 1.45 -2.14
C PRO A 31 7.49 0.29 -2.67
N ASP A 32 8.78 0.27 -2.34
CA ASP A 32 9.67 -0.83 -2.72
C ASP A 32 9.16 -2.16 -2.16
N GLU A 33 9.36 -3.26 -2.90
CA GLU A 33 8.98 -4.61 -2.46
C GLU A 33 9.62 -4.96 -1.11
N ALA A 34 10.86 -4.52 -0.88
CA ALA A 34 11.60 -4.78 0.34
C ALA A 34 11.04 -4.06 1.57
N LEU A 35 10.07 -3.14 1.40
CA LEU A 35 9.42 -2.47 2.53
C LEU A 35 8.43 -3.39 3.26
N ILE A 36 7.83 -4.37 2.58
CA ILE A 36 6.84 -5.27 3.16
C ILE A 36 7.23 -6.71 2.81
N PRO A 37 7.54 -7.56 3.81
CA PRO A 37 7.85 -8.97 3.55
C PRO A 37 6.75 -9.67 2.76
N LYS A 38 7.12 -10.50 1.77
CA LYS A 38 6.14 -11.24 0.94
C LYS A 38 5.18 -12.08 1.75
N ALA A 39 5.67 -12.68 2.83
CA ALA A 39 4.85 -13.45 3.76
C ALA A 39 3.72 -12.61 4.38
N MET A 40 3.92 -11.29 4.53
CA MET A 40 2.92 -10.36 5.06
C MET A 40 1.94 -9.86 3.99
N ALA A 41 2.31 -9.88 2.71
CA ALA A 41 1.44 -9.43 1.63
C ALA A 41 0.09 -10.17 1.58
N VAL A 42 0.11 -11.49 1.84
CA VAL A 42 -1.10 -12.30 1.93
C VAL A 42 -2.00 -11.83 3.09
N ARG A 43 -1.41 -11.50 4.24
CA ARG A 43 -2.15 -11.01 5.42
C ARG A 43 -2.73 -9.62 5.19
N ILE A 44 -1.98 -8.71 4.58
CA ILE A 44 -2.44 -7.35 4.25
C ILE A 44 -3.71 -7.40 3.41
N ASN A 45 -3.71 -8.23 2.38
CA ASN A 45 -4.87 -8.41 1.52
C ASN A 45 -6.11 -8.99 2.24
N MET A 46 -5.93 -9.78 3.31
CA MET A 46 -7.06 -10.24 4.13
C MET A 46 -7.62 -9.14 5.05
N LEU A 47 -6.76 -8.23 5.53
CA LEU A 47 -7.14 -7.18 6.49
C LEU A 47 -7.67 -5.92 5.80
N TYR A 48 -7.16 -5.61 4.61
CA TYR A 48 -7.48 -4.39 3.86
C TYR A 48 -8.07 -4.76 2.50
N PRO A 49 -9.37 -5.08 2.43
CA PRO A 49 -9.98 -5.46 1.16
C PRO A 49 -9.93 -4.30 0.16
N LEU A 50 -9.64 -4.63 -1.10
CA LEU A 50 -9.74 -3.68 -2.20
C LEU A 50 -11.21 -3.30 -2.44
N VAL A 51 -11.45 -2.15 -3.07
CA VAL A 51 -12.80 -1.78 -3.53
C VAL A 51 -12.83 -1.82 -5.04
N VAL A 52 -13.75 -2.59 -5.61
CA VAL A 52 -13.88 -2.77 -7.07
C VAL A 52 -15.28 -2.45 -7.56
N SER A 53 -15.34 -1.90 -8.77
CA SER A 53 -16.57 -1.60 -9.48
C SER A 53 -16.94 -2.69 -10.48
N ARG A 54 -18.19 -3.16 -10.45
CA ARG A 54 -18.73 -4.08 -11.47
C ARG A 54 -19.46 -3.34 -12.60
N PRO A 55 -19.58 -3.95 -13.80
CA PRO A 55 -19.17 -5.33 -14.15
C PRO A 55 -17.67 -5.50 -14.42
N ASP A 56 -16.98 -4.43 -14.81
CA ASP A 56 -15.62 -4.49 -15.38
C ASP A 56 -14.50 -4.79 -14.36
N ALA A 57 -14.82 -4.93 -13.07
CA ALA A 57 -13.87 -5.17 -11.99
C ALA A 57 -12.70 -4.16 -11.97
N LEU A 58 -13.02 -2.86 -12.04
CA LEU A 58 -12.03 -1.79 -11.92
C LEU A 58 -11.82 -1.40 -10.45
N CYS A 59 -10.58 -1.21 -10.03
CA CYS A 59 -10.24 -0.76 -8.67
C CYS A 59 -10.61 0.73 -8.48
N ILE A 60 -11.34 1.02 -7.41
CA ILE A 60 -11.84 2.35 -7.04
C ILE A 60 -11.51 2.74 -5.57
N GLY A 61 -10.72 1.93 -4.88
CA GLY A 61 -10.33 2.20 -3.49
C GLY A 61 -9.23 1.24 -3.06
N GLN A 62 -8.39 1.69 -2.14
CA GLN A 62 -7.10 1.10 -1.83
C GLN A 62 -6.22 1.02 -3.09
N THR A 63 -6.19 2.10 -3.87
CA THR A 63 -5.56 2.11 -5.21
C THR A 63 -4.04 1.98 -5.13
N THR A 64 -3.42 2.53 -4.08
CA THR A 64 -2.00 2.35 -3.79
C THR A 64 -1.68 0.90 -3.45
N LEU A 65 -2.50 0.26 -2.59
CA LEU A 65 -2.35 -1.16 -2.26
C LEU A 65 -2.55 -2.04 -3.50
N TYR A 66 -3.56 -1.77 -4.33
CA TYR A 66 -3.75 -2.48 -5.59
C TYR A 66 -2.54 -2.35 -6.52
N ARG A 67 -2.00 -1.13 -6.70
CA ARG A 67 -0.79 -0.90 -7.49
C ARG A 67 0.40 -1.68 -6.93
N TRP A 68 0.58 -1.70 -5.61
CA TRP A 68 1.65 -2.47 -4.95
C TRP A 68 1.47 -3.98 -5.16
N LEU A 69 0.29 -4.52 -4.90
CA LEU A 69 -0.02 -5.94 -5.11
C LEU A 69 0.20 -6.33 -6.58
N LYS A 70 -0.31 -5.54 -7.53
CA LYS A 70 -0.12 -5.79 -8.98
C LYS A 70 1.34 -5.78 -9.41
N THR A 71 2.19 -5.00 -8.72
CA THR A 71 3.61 -4.88 -9.07
C THR A 71 4.42 -6.08 -8.57
N TYR A 72 4.11 -6.60 -7.37
CA TYR A 72 5.00 -7.54 -6.67
C TYR A 72 4.41 -8.92 -6.36
N MET A 73 3.10 -9.11 -6.51
CA MET A 73 2.43 -10.38 -6.20
C MET A 73 2.10 -11.17 -7.47
N ASP A 74 1.97 -12.49 -7.32
CA ASP A 74 1.56 -13.37 -8.42
C ASP A 74 0.14 -12.97 -8.91
N PRO A 75 -0.11 -12.88 -10.23
CA PRO A 75 -1.44 -12.58 -10.78
C PRO A 75 -2.56 -13.53 -10.34
N GLU A 76 -2.23 -14.76 -9.95
CA GLU A 76 -3.16 -15.76 -9.40
C GLU A 76 -3.48 -15.55 -7.92
N THR A 77 -2.80 -14.60 -7.24
CA THR A 77 -3.02 -14.30 -5.82
C THR A 77 -4.49 -13.94 -5.58
N PRO A 78 -5.20 -14.65 -4.67
CA PRO A 78 -6.57 -14.32 -4.34
C PRO A 78 -6.64 -13.03 -3.53
N VAL A 79 -7.50 -12.10 -3.90
CA VAL A 79 -7.68 -10.80 -3.24
C VAL A 79 -9.09 -10.59 -2.71
N GLN A 80 -9.20 -10.10 -1.47
CA GLN A 80 -10.50 -9.75 -0.88
C GLN A 80 -10.96 -8.41 -1.43
N CYS A 81 -12.22 -8.36 -1.90
CA CYS A 81 -12.80 -7.20 -2.52
C CYS A 81 -14.18 -6.85 -1.94
N ILE A 82 -14.43 -5.56 -1.78
CA ILE A 82 -15.77 -4.98 -1.60
C ILE A 82 -16.28 -4.55 -2.97
N GLU A 83 -17.48 -4.99 -3.32
CA GLU A 83 -18.09 -4.67 -4.60
C GLU A 83 -18.99 -3.46 -4.51
N TRP A 84 -18.79 -2.51 -5.42
CA TRP A 84 -19.70 -1.40 -5.64
C TRP A 84 -20.35 -1.47 -7.02
N SER A 85 -21.63 -1.16 -7.07
CA SER A 85 -22.37 -1.03 -8.32
C SER A 85 -21.96 0.25 -9.07
N ARG A 86 -21.91 0.16 -10.41
CA ARG A 86 -21.39 1.20 -11.32
C ARG A 86 -21.98 2.61 -11.07
N GLY A 87 -23.25 2.68 -10.67
CA GLY A 87 -23.97 3.93 -10.45
C GLY A 87 -23.32 4.83 -9.38
N ARG A 88 -22.69 4.25 -8.36
CA ARG A 88 -22.14 5.03 -7.24
C ARG A 88 -20.89 5.83 -7.60
N ILE A 89 -20.11 5.40 -8.60
CA ILE A 89 -18.77 5.96 -8.85
C ILE A 89 -18.82 7.34 -9.48
N LYS A 90 -19.76 7.58 -10.40
CA LYS A 90 -19.86 8.89 -11.08
C LYS A 90 -20.03 10.04 -10.09
N ASP A 91 -20.74 9.80 -9.00
CA ASP A 91 -21.07 10.84 -8.02
C ASP A 91 -19.99 11.02 -6.94
N CYS A 92 -19.09 10.05 -6.78
CA CYS A 92 -18.12 10.04 -5.68
C CYS A 92 -16.65 9.87 -6.10
N ALA A 93 -16.34 9.64 -7.38
CA ALA A 93 -14.96 9.39 -7.81
C ALA A 93 -13.99 10.49 -7.37
N TYR A 94 -14.42 11.75 -7.45
CA TYR A 94 -13.64 12.89 -7.01
C TYR A 94 -13.33 12.83 -5.50
N GLN A 95 -14.36 12.59 -4.68
CA GLN A 95 -14.23 12.43 -3.24
C GLN A 95 -13.37 11.22 -2.89
N LEU A 96 -13.50 10.10 -3.61
CA LEU A 96 -12.69 8.90 -3.38
C LEU A 96 -11.21 9.16 -3.69
N VAL A 97 -10.89 9.85 -4.79
CA VAL A 97 -9.50 10.26 -5.09
C VAL A 97 -8.98 11.16 -3.98
N LEU A 98 -9.76 12.15 -3.52
CA LEU A 98 -9.35 13.01 -2.42
C LEU A 98 -9.18 12.25 -1.10
N ILE A 99 -10.05 11.28 -0.79
CA ILE A 99 -9.90 10.43 0.39
C ILE A 99 -8.60 9.63 0.29
N GLU A 100 -8.34 8.98 -0.85
CA GLU A 100 -7.08 8.25 -1.10
C GLU A 100 -5.84 9.15 -1.02
N ARG A 101 -6.01 10.46 -1.28
CA ARG A 101 -4.94 11.47 -1.39
C ARG A 101 -4.87 12.48 -0.26
N LEU A 102 -5.73 12.43 0.74
CA LEU A 102 -5.68 13.31 1.92
C LEU A 102 -5.89 12.54 3.22
N VAL A 103 -6.68 11.47 3.18
CA VAL A 103 -6.98 10.64 4.36
C VAL A 103 -6.17 9.34 4.33
N ALA A 104 -5.97 8.77 3.15
CA ALA A 104 -5.26 7.51 2.96
C ALA A 104 -3.81 7.61 2.41
N PRO A 105 -3.25 8.74 1.94
CA PRO A 105 -1.91 8.67 1.38
C PRO A 105 -0.86 8.67 2.48
N ALA A 106 0.06 7.72 2.31
CA ALA A 106 1.47 7.80 2.63
C ALA A 106 1.80 8.22 4.06
N LEU A 107 1.91 7.22 4.93
CA LEU A 107 2.80 7.19 6.09
C LEU A 107 2.73 8.45 6.95
N ALA A 108 2.05 8.36 8.11
CA ALA A 108 2.27 9.32 9.19
C ALA A 108 3.75 9.71 9.20
N GLN A 109 4.05 11.02 9.06
CA GLN A 109 5.42 11.48 8.87
C GLN A 109 6.31 10.80 9.89
N ILE A 110 7.19 9.92 9.40
CA ILE A 110 8.00 9.11 10.27
C ILE A 110 9.33 9.82 10.46
N THR A 111 9.67 10.10 11.70
CA THR A 111 10.96 10.69 12.04
C THR A 111 12.05 9.62 12.00
N PRO A 112 13.32 10.00 11.80
CA PRO A 112 14.44 9.07 11.89
C PRO A 112 14.49 8.28 13.21
N GLN A 113 14.05 8.88 14.32
CA GLN A 113 13.97 8.20 15.62
C GLN A 113 12.88 7.12 15.61
N GLN A 114 11.68 7.44 15.12
CA GLN A 114 10.61 6.45 14.99
C GLN A 114 11.00 5.27 14.08
N VAL A 115 11.79 5.50 13.03
CA VAL A 115 12.29 4.39 12.19
C VAL A 115 13.24 3.49 12.98
N ARG A 116 14.10 4.05 13.83
CA ARG A 116 14.96 3.27 14.72
C ARG A 116 14.13 2.45 15.71
N ASP A 117 13.15 3.07 16.34
CA ASP A 117 12.29 2.41 17.31
C ASP A 117 11.47 1.29 16.65
N LEU A 118 10.91 1.55 15.46
CA LEU A 118 10.24 0.52 14.66
C LEU A 118 11.18 -0.62 14.29
N TYR A 119 12.42 -0.33 13.87
CA TYR A 119 13.39 -1.37 13.53
C TYR A 119 13.63 -2.32 14.71
N VAL A 120 13.81 -1.78 15.93
CA VAL A 120 13.99 -2.57 17.16
C VAL A 120 12.72 -3.38 17.51
N HIS A 121 11.53 -2.77 17.39
CA HIS A 121 10.29 -3.47 17.68
C HIS A 121 10.01 -4.61 16.70
N ILE A 122 10.26 -4.36 15.41
CA ILE A 122 10.18 -5.40 14.39
C ILE A 122 11.18 -6.50 14.74
N GLU A 123 12.43 -6.18 15.13
CA GLU A 123 13.46 -7.15 15.57
C GLU A 123 12.95 -8.06 16.68
N SER A 124 12.27 -7.50 17.66
CA SER A 124 11.66 -8.27 18.75
C SER A 124 10.43 -9.11 18.36
N ALA A 125 9.82 -8.86 17.20
CA ALA A 125 8.61 -9.52 16.70
C ALA A 125 8.86 -10.36 15.44
N ALA A 126 10.06 -10.95 15.32
CA ALA A 126 10.52 -11.67 14.13
C ALA A 126 9.58 -12.80 13.65
N GLU A 127 8.84 -13.43 14.56
CA GLU A 127 7.87 -14.47 14.21
C GLU A 127 6.62 -13.91 13.51
N GLN A 128 6.18 -12.71 13.90
CA GLN A 128 5.00 -12.04 13.33
C GLN A 128 5.37 -11.17 12.12
N TRP A 129 6.58 -10.62 12.12
CA TRP A 129 7.16 -9.84 11.02
C TRP A 129 8.53 -10.42 10.65
N PRO A 130 8.61 -11.32 9.66
CA PRO A 130 9.88 -11.92 9.26
C PRO A 130 10.83 -10.82 8.78
N HIS A 131 12.04 -10.81 9.33
CA HIS A 131 13.05 -9.80 9.02
C HIS A 131 13.60 -9.98 7.62
N GLU A 132 13.35 -8.99 6.76
CA GLU A 132 14.00 -8.89 5.45
C GLU A 132 14.92 -7.65 5.38
N TYR A 133 14.98 -6.84 6.45
CA TYR A 133 15.81 -5.64 6.48
C TYR A 133 17.24 -5.96 6.91
N ARG A 134 18.22 -5.64 6.04
CA ARG A 134 19.65 -5.87 6.30
C ARG A 134 20.23 -5.05 7.47
N SER A 135 19.59 -3.94 7.82
CA SER A 135 20.00 -3.04 8.91
C SER A 135 18.96 -1.93 9.10
N HIS A 136 19.01 -1.21 10.23
CA HIS A 136 18.29 0.05 10.42
C HIS A 136 18.49 1.03 9.25
N ALA A 137 19.73 1.15 8.73
CA ALA A 137 20.03 2.03 7.61
C ALA A 137 19.35 1.59 6.30
N HIS A 138 19.14 0.28 6.13
CA HIS A 138 18.36 -0.25 5.01
C HIS A 138 16.90 0.19 5.14
N LEU A 139 16.27 -0.01 6.31
CA LEU A 139 14.88 0.40 6.55
C LEU A 139 14.69 1.92 6.39
N SER A 140 15.59 2.75 6.93
CA SER A 140 15.50 4.22 6.80
C SER A 140 15.47 4.69 5.35
N ARG A 141 16.27 4.07 4.48
CA ARG A 141 16.28 4.40 3.04
C ARG A 141 14.95 4.02 2.37
N LEU A 142 14.41 2.84 2.70
CA LEU A 142 13.14 2.37 2.13
C LEU A 142 11.96 3.27 2.51
N VAL A 143 11.95 3.84 3.72
CA VAL A 143 10.90 4.77 4.18
C VAL A 143 11.21 6.25 3.86
N GLY A 144 12.28 6.53 3.12
CA GLY A 144 12.59 7.88 2.63
C GLY A 144 13.18 8.85 3.66
N VAL A 145 13.77 8.35 4.76
CA VAL A 145 14.40 9.21 5.79
C VAL A 145 15.90 8.96 5.90
N LYS A 146 16.62 9.99 6.35
CA LYS A 146 18.06 9.87 6.62
C LYS A 146 18.27 9.01 7.88
N PRO A 147 19.06 7.92 7.83
CA PRO A 147 19.32 7.10 9.00
C PRO A 147 20.08 7.89 10.07
N LEU A 148 19.66 7.75 11.32
CA LEU A 148 20.43 8.22 12.46
C LEU A 148 21.77 7.47 12.54
N LYS A 149 22.88 8.20 12.66
CA LYS A 149 24.20 7.62 12.99
C LYS A 149 24.10 6.96 14.37
N GLY A 150 24.84 5.85 14.55
CA GLY A 150 24.57 4.83 15.55
C GLY A 150 24.39 5.29 17.01
N CYS A 151 23.69 4.44 17.77
CA CYS A 151 24.16 3.97 19.07
C CYS A 151 24.22 2.43 18.99
N GLY A 152 25.12 1.91 18.15
CA GLY A 152 25.58 0.53 18.30
C GLY A 152 26.62 0.54 19.39
N GLY A 153 26.23 0.15 20.61
CA GLY A 153 27.13 -0.01 21.73
C GLY A 153 26.82 0.89 22.92
N GLU A 154 25.89 0.45 23.77
CA GLU A 154 26.19 0.34 25.20
C GLU A 154 25.83 -1.08 25.62
N LYS A 155 26.83 -1.71 26.22
CA LYS A 155 27.00 -3.08 26.77
C LYS A 155 25.75 -3.93 27.03
#